data_AF-A0A9E1N6U3-F1
#
_entry.id   AF-A0A9E1N6U3-F1
#
_cell.length_a   1.000
_cell.length_b   1.000
_cell.length_c   1.000
_cell.angle_alpha   90.00
_cell.angle_beta   90.00
_cell.angle_gamma   90.00
#
_symmetry.space_group_name_H-M   'P 1'
#
loop_
_entity.id
_entity.type
_entity.pdbx_description
1 polymer ?
#
loop_
_entity_poly.entity_id
_entity_poly.type
_entity_poly.pdbx_seq_one_letter_code
_entity_poly.pdbx_strand_id
1 'polypeptide(L)' 'MSDNLPYTENEKGEFAIPCQIKIAKDCVQLGQFCETKEEARDWVEEECWISSGEGHFCVQCNDQVLRNIANLQTKKMN' A
#
# COMPACT_ATOMS: atom_id res chain seq x y z
N MET A 1 -21.04 -1.53 2.53
CA MET A 1 -19.96 -2.55 2.56
C MET A 1 -19.01 -2.11 3.64
N SER A 2 -18.89 -2.83 4.75
CA SER A 2 -17.89 -2.49 5.78
C SER A 2 -16.57 -3.12 5.37
N ASP A 3 -15.80 -2.41 4.56
CA ASP A 3 -14.49 -2.87 4.12
C ASP A 3 -13.54 -2.83 5.33
N ASN A 4 -13.15 -4.00 5.83
CA ASN A 4 -12.15 -4.20 6.87
C ASN A 4 -10.74 -3.87 6.35
N LEU A 5 -10.56 -2.66 5.83
CA LEU A 5 -9.27 -2.16 5.41
C LEU A 5 -8.37 -2.02 6.65
N PRO A 6 -7.10 -2.47 6.59
CA PRO A 6 -6.19 -2.35 7.72
C PRO A 6 -5.81 -0.89 7.96
N TYR A 7 -5.77 -0.51 9.23
CA TYR A 7 -5.26 0.78 9.71
C TYR A 7 -4.25 0.56 10.82
N THR A 8 -3.34 1.50 10.95
CA THR A 8 -2.49 1.68 12.12
C THR A 8 -2.95 2.93 12.86
N GLU A 9 -3.12 2.83 14.17
CA GLU A 9 -3.46 3.94 15.05
C GLU A 9 -2.24 4.31 15.89
N ASN A 10 -1.96 5.61 16.06
CA ASN A 10 -0.87 6.08 16.91
C ASN A 10 -1.36 6.50 18.32
N GLU A 11 -0.45 6.93 19.19
CA GLU A 11 -0.77 7.35 20.56
C GLU A 11 -1.69 8.57 20.66
N LYS A 12 -1.86 9.33 19.56
CA LYS A 12 -2.76 10.48 19.48
C LYS A 12 -4.16 10.11 18.98
N GLY A 13 -4.40 8.84 18.63
CA GLY A 13 -5.65 8.38 18.04
C GLY A 13 -5.79 8.72 16.56
N GLU A 14 -4.70 9.09 15.87
CA GLU A 14 -4.69 9.32 14.43
C GLU A 14 -4.49 8.00 13.68
N PHE A 15 -5.05 7.90 12.47
CA PHE A 15 -5.05 6.70 11.64
C PHE A 15 -4.16 6.86 10.41
N ALA A 16 -3.43 5.81 10.05
CA ALA A 16 -2.70 5.72 8.80
C ALA A 16 -2.92 4.35 8.15
N ILE A 17 -2.87 4.30 6.82
CA ILE A 17 -2.96 3.04 6.08
C ILE A 17 -1.56 2.42 5.91
N PRO A 18 -1.31 1.19 6.38
CA PRO A 18 -0.04 0.51 6.16
C PRO A 18 0.06 -0.03 4.74
N CYS A 19 1.24 0.08 4.13
CA CYS A 19 1.53 -0.64 2.90
C CYS A 19 1.60 -2.15 3.23
N GLN A 20 0.74 -2.96 2.62
CA GLN A 20 0.58 -4.36 3.04
C GLN A 20 1.74 -5.27 2.64
N ILE A 21 2.29 -5.11 1.42
CA ILE A 21 3.21 -6.12 0.87
C ILE A 21 4.68 -5.87 1.18
N LYS A 22 5.11 -4.61 1.36
CA LYS A 22 6.45 -4.19 1.83
C LYS A 22 7.62 -4.91 1.12
N ILE A 23 7.50 -5.16 -0.17
CA ILE A 23 8.51 -5.91 -0.95
C ILE A 23 9.59 -5.02 -1.57
N ALA A 24 9.32 -3.73 -1.76
CA ALA A 24 10.28 -2.79 -2.28
C ALA A 24 11.25 -2.35 -1.18
N LYS A 25 12.53 -2.16 -1.53
CA LYS A 25 13.56 -1.69 -0.59
C LYS A 25 13.26 -0.29 -0.06
N ASP A 26 12.64 0.54 -0.88
CA ASP A 26 12.21 1.92 -0.65
C ASP A 26 10.69 2.03 -0.41
N CYS A 27 10.08 0.96 0.11
CA CYS A 27 8.67 0.97 0.51
C CYS A 27 8.39 2.12 1.49
N VAL A 28 7.30 2.87 1.25
CA VAL A 28 6.83 3.96 2.13
C VAL A 28 6.38 3.45 3.50
N GLN A 29 6.11 2.15 3.62
CA GLN A 29 5.67 1.40 4.82
C GLN A 29 4.33 1.81 5.41
N LEU A 30 4.09 3.10 5.58
CA LEU A 30 2.93 3.67 6.23
C LEU A 30 2.55 5.00 5.55
N GLY A 31 1.27 5.20 5.29
CA GLY A 31 0.76 6.48 4.80
C GLY A 31 0.80 7.56 5.88
N GLN A 32 0.23 8.72 5.55
CA GLN A 32 0.11 9.81 6.51
C GLN A 32 -0.87 9.46 7.65
N PHE A 33 -0.53 9.88 8.87
CA PHE A 33 -1.47 9.89 9.99
C PHE A 33 -2.47 11.03 9.82
N CYS A 34 -3.76 10.69 9.82
CA CYS A 34 -4.88 11.62 9.70
C CYS A 34 -5.83 11.45 10.89
N GLU A 35 -6.67 12.44 11.16
CA GLU A 35 -7.59 12.42 12.30
C GLU A 35 -8.68 11.35 12.11
N THR A 36 -9.06 11.09 10.87
CA THR A 36 -10.06 10.08 10.54
C THR A 36 -9.55 8.99 9.61
N LYS A 37 -10.20 7.83 9.65
CA LYS A 37 -9.96 6.72 8.72
C LYS A 37 -10.28 7.07 7.26
N GLU A 38 -11.25 7.96 7.04
CA GLU A 38 -11.64 8.43 5.72
C GLU A 38 -10.55 9.30 5.11
N GLU A 39 -10.04 10.28 5.85
CA GLU A 39 -8.90 11.09 5.41
C GLU A 39 -7.63 10.26 5.14
N ALA A 40 -7.39 9.22 5.95
CA ALA A 40 -6.28 8.31 5.71
C ALA A 40 -6.46 7.49 4.41
N ARG A 41 -7.70 7.20 4.00
CA ARG A 41 -8.01 6.58 2.70
C ARG A 41 -7.81 7.57 1.57
N ASP A 42 -8.38 8.77 1.69
CA ASP A 42 -8.27 9.81 0.67
C ASP A 42 -6.79 10.11 0.38
N TRP A 43 -5.96 10.19 1.43
CA TRP A 43 -4.52 10.39 1.27
C TRP A 43 -3.84 9.29 0.44
N VAL A 44 -4.13 8.01 0.68
CA VAL A 44 -3.49 6.94 -0.12
C VAL A 44 -4.00 6.93 -1.56
N GLU A 45 -5.25 7.33 -1.79
CA GLU A 45 -5.81 7.50 -3.14
C GLU A 45 -5.14 8.67 -3.88
N GLU A 46 -4.94 9.80 -3.21
CA GLU A 46 -4.22 10.98 -3.73
C GLU A 46 -2.76 10.64 -4.06
N GLU A 47 -2.09 9.88 -3.18
CA GLU A 47 -0.72 9.38 -3.39
C GLU A 47 -0.65 8.19 -4.36
N CYS A 48 -1.76 7.87 -5.03
CA CYS A 48 -1.84 6.85 -6.07
C CYS A 48 -1.40 5.45 -5.61
N TRP A 49 -1.63 5.11 -4.34
CA TRP A 49 -1.42 3.76 -3.86
C TRP A 49 -2.41 2.80 -4.54
N ILE A 50 -1.97 1.55 -4.72
CA ILE A 50 -2.77 0.55 -5.39
C ILE A 50 -3.68 -0.14 -4.38
N SER A 51 -4.98 -0.14 -4.64
CA SER A 51 -5.96 -0.93 -3.89
C SER A 51 -6.04 -2.36 -4.46
N SER A 52 -5.89 -3.36 -3.59
CA SER A 52 -6.09 -4.78 -3.93
C SER A 52 -7.51 -5.27 -3.63
N GLY A 53 -8.36 -4.43 -3.03
CA GLY A 53 -9.62 -4.84 -2.41
C GLY A 53 -9.46 -5.42 -0.99
N GLU A 54 -8.28 -5.95 -0.65
CA GLU A 54 -7.92 -6.43 0.70
C GLU A 54 -7.09 -5.40 1.49
N GLY A 55 -6.62 -4.35 0.81
CA GLY A 55 -5.90 -3.22 1.38
C GLY A 55 -5.11 -2.47 0.31
N HIS A 56 -4.10 -1.72 0.75
CA HIS A 56 -3.34 -0.83 -0.12
C HIS A 56 -1.84 -1.13 -0.09
N PHE A 57 -1.17 -0.83 -1.20
CA PHE A 57 0.28 -0.85 -1.27
C PHE A 57 0.81 0.31 -2.11
N CYS A 58 1.94 0.86 -1.67
CA CYS A 58 2.57 2.01 -2.32
C CYS A 58 3.06 1.68 -3.74
N VAL A 59 3.23 2.73 -4.55
CA VAL A 59 3.69 2.64 -5.94
C VAL A 59 5.05 1.93 -6.06
N GLN A 60 5.96 2.13 -5.10
CA GLN A 60 7.28 1.48 -5.09
C GLN A 60 7.14 -0.05 -4.99
N CYS A 61 6.22 -0.51 -4.14
CA CYS A 61 5.92 -1.94 -4.04
C CYS A 61 5.22 -2.46 -5.29
N ASN A 62 4.34 -1.68 -5.91
CA ASN A 62 3.74 -2.04 -7.21
C ASN A 62 4.82 -2.22 -8.29
N ASP A 63 5.75 -1.28 -8.40
CA ASP A 63 6.87 -1.37 -9.35
C ASP A 63 7.70 -2.62 -9.13
N GLN A 64 7.95 -2.98 -7.87
CA GLN A 64 8.66 -4.21 -7.55
C GLN A 64 7.86 -5.47 -7.92
N VAL A 65 6.52 -5.47 -7.78
CA VAL A 65 5.66 -6.55 -8.28
C VAL A 65 5.84 -6.70 -9.79
N LEU A 66 5.72 -5.60 -10.54
CA LEU A 66 5.83 -5.62 -12.01
C LEU A 66 7.22 -6.10 -12.47
N ARG A 67 8.30 -5.65 -11.82
CA ARG A 67 9.66 -6.13 -12.07
C ARG A 67 9.79 -7.64 -11.82
N ASN A 68 9.22 -8.14 -10.72
CA ASN A 68 9.23 -9.56 -10.41
C ASN A 68 8.48 -10.37 -11.47
N ILE A 69 7.32 -9.89 -11.93
CA ILE A 69 6.54 -10.53 -13.00
C ILE A 69 7.34 -10.58 -14.31
N ALA A 70 7.97 -9.48 -14.72
CA ALA A 70 8.80 -9.42 -15.91
C ALA A 70 9.97 -10.44 -15.85
N ASN A 71 10.64 -10.52 -14.69
CA ASN A 71 11.73 -11.47 -14.47
C ASN A 71 11.26 -12.95 -14.48
N LEU A 72 10.02 -13.23 -14.10
CA LEU A 72 9.46 -14.57 -14.20
C LEU A 72 9.13 -14.94 -15.66
N GLN A 73 8.68 -13.98 -16.45
CA GLN A 73 8.41 -14.19 -17.88
C GLN A 73 9.70 -14.49 -18.65
N THR A 74 10.78 -13.74 -18.40
CA THR A 74 12.08 -14.00 -19.04
C THR A 74 12.66 -15.36 -18.66
N LYS A 75 12.51 -15.79 -17.40
CA LYS A 75 12.92 -17.13 -16.95
C LYS A 75 12.15 -18.26 -17.62
N LYS A 76 10.90 -18.05 -18.03
CA LYS A 76 10.10 -19.08 -18.74
C LYS A 76 10.45 -19.19 -20.23
N MET A 77 11.13 -18.18 -20.79
CA MET A 77 11.52 -18.14 -22.20
C MET A 77 12.95 -18.65 -22.46
N ASN A 78 13.72 -18.89 -21.39
CA ASN A 78 15.09 -19.45 -21.42
C ASN A 78 15.07 -20.92 -20.99
#